data_AF-A0A2E1NA33-F1
#
_entry.id   AF-A0A2E1NA33-F1
#
_cell.length_a   1.000
_cell.length_b   1.000
_cell.length_c   1.000
_cell.angle_alpha   90.00
_cell.angle_beta   90.00
_cell.angle_gamma   90.00
#
_symmetry.space_group_name_H-M   'P 1'
#
loop_
_entity.id
_entity.type
_entity.pdbx_description
1 polymer ?
#
loop_
_entity_poly.entity_id
_entity_poly.type
_entity_poly.pdbx_seq_one_letter_code
_entity_poly.pdbx_strand_id
1 'polypeptide(L)'
;MADFADIDKLLSELRHGQSCLLLNDNSAGGVTGFVMTAAEHCQADHIAFMARQARGLVCLALTPQRCEELELPLMVEGDDSLSPFTLSIEAATGIDTGISAADRARTVQVAVDALSQPSDLVQPGHIFPIAAAAGGVLTRTAPAEAAVDLTTLAGLTPAAVFTEVLDGEGAVASGDYLAEFAERHDVVVGRVSDLVTYRLANQKTVSTVRSGVLQSRYGQFKVTAYQDTIHKRVHLALTVGDIRAGHPTLVRVHVTAVFRDLIGTTIEGHASWSFDASLRAIAEADAGVLVLLSKPETAEDLISGIDRLLGAPEADLSGSPDAYNQIGMGAQILRDLGVGKIKLMGAPLKYNALAGFGLEVIEFVAPPESEGL
;
A
#
# COMPACT_ATOMS: atom_id res chain seq x y z
N MET A 1 -23.42 6.07 -2.13
CA MET A 1 -21.95 6.04 -2.34
C MET A 1 -21.43 7.39 -1.94
N ALA A 2 -20.68 7.48 -0.84
CA ALA A 2 -20.00 8.71 -0.49
C ALA A 2 -18.99 9.06 -1.61
N ASP A 3 -18.94 10.32 -2.03
CA ASP A 3 -17.84 10.80 -2.88
C ASP A 3 -16.56 10.79 -2.04
N PHE A 4 -15.61 9.93 -2.41
CA PHE A 4 -14.30 9.88 -1.76
C PHE A 4 -13.51 11.12 -2.11
N ALA A 5 -12.92 11.74 -1.09
CA ALA A 5 -12.00 12.84 -1.28
C ALA A 5 -10.71 12.36 -1.94
N ASP A 6 -10.12 13.21 -2.78
CA ASP A 6 -8.74 13.02 -3.21
C ASP A 6 -7.78 13.17 -2.02
N ILE A 7 -6.55 12.68 -2.21
CA ILE A 7 -5.55 12.73 -1.15
C ILE A 7 -5.20 14.18 -0.80
N ASP A 8 -5.13 15.09 -1.78
CA ASP A 8 -4.84 16.52 -1.52
C ASP A 8 -5.83 17.17 -0.55
N LYS A 9 -7.13 16.86 -0.67
CA LYS A 9 -8.15 17.33 0.27
C LYS A 9 -7.93 16.74 1.66
N LEU A 10 -7.65 15.44 1.80
CA LEU A 10 -7.32 14.83 3.11
C LEU A 10 -6.10 15.51 3.76
N LEU A 11 -5.05 15.77 2.98
CA LEU A 11 -3.85 16.47 3.46
C LEU A 11 -4.21 17.89 3.94
N SER A 12 -5.10 18.58 3.24
CA SER A 12 -5.60 19.90 3.65
C SER A 12 -6.38 19.85 4.96
N GLU A 13 -7.30 18.90 5.13
CA GLU A 13 -8.07 18.74 6.37
C GLU A 13 -7.16 18.50 7.58
N LEU A 14 -6.19 17.59 7.44
CA LEU A 14 -5.23 17.29 8.50
C LEU A 14 -4.41 18.52 8.90
N ARG A 15 -3.97 19.35 7.95
CA ARG A 15 -3.26 20.63 8.23
C ARG A 15 -4.11 21.62 9.02
N HIS A 16 -5.43 21.55 8.90
CA HIS A 16 -6.37 22.38 9.67
C HIS A 16 -6.80 21.73 10.99
N GLY A 17 -6.14 20.65 11.40
CA GLY A 17 -6.44 19.91 12.62
C GLY A 17 -7.76 19.14 12.58
N GLN A 18 -8.36 18.96 11.40
CA GLN A 18 -9.59 18.19 11.26
C GLN A 18 -9.28 16.69 11.23
N SER A 19 -10.21 15.89 11.77
CA SER A 19 -10.15 14.43 11.67
C SER A 19 -10.57 13.97 10.28
N CYS A 20 -10.05 12.83 9.85
CA CYS A 20 -10.42 12.18 8.59
C CYS A 20 -10.83 10.73 8.84
N LEU A 21 -11.72 10.19 8.00
CA LEU A 21 -12.09 8.78 7.96
C LEU A 21 -11.39 8.12 6.77
N LEU A 22 -10.65 7.05 7.00
CA LEU A 22 -10.00 6.28 5.94
C LEU A 22 -10.64 4.90 5.86
N LEU A 23 -11.06 4.53 4.65
CA LEU A 23 -11.49 3.17 4.34
C LEU A 23 -10.29 2.31 3.95
N ASN A 24 -10.27 1.09 4.48
CA ASN A 24 -9.28 0.08 4.18
C ASN A 24 -9.97 -1.15 3.57
N ASP A 25 -9.64 -1.45 2.32
CA ASP A 25 -10.12 -2.64 1.63
C ASP A 25 -9.30 -3.85 2.12
N ASN A 26 -9.97 -4.89 2.62
CA ASN A 26 -9.30 -6.13 2.99
C ASN A 26 -9.23 -7.11 1.80
N SER A 27 -8.28 -8.04 1.86
CA SER A 27 -8.04 -9.03 0.79
C SER A 27 -9.18 -10.04 0.61
N ALA A 28 -10.15 -10.08 1.52
CA ALA A 28 -11.34 -10.94 1.44
C ALA A 28 -12.58 -10.18 0.91
N GLY A 29 -12.41 -8.96 0.40
CA GLY A 29 -13.47 -8.15 -0.22
C GLY A 29 -14.35 -7.36 0.77
N GLY A 30 -14.02 -7.38 2.06
CA GLY A 30 -14.65 -6.53 3.08
C GLY A 30 -13.97 -5.17 3.19
N VAL A 31 -14.70 -4.17 3.66
CA VAL A 31 -14.20 -2.81 3.91
C VAL A 31 -14.29 -2.53 5.40
N THR A 32 -13.18 -2.08 5.98
CA THR A 32 -13.15 -1.51 7.34
C THR A 32 -12.77 -0.03 7.27
N GLY A 33 -12.82 0.68 8.39
CA GLY A 33 -12.43 2.07 8.42
C GLY A 33 -11.93 2.54 9.78
N PHE A 34 -11.07 3.55 9.74
CA PHE A 34 -10.49 4.15 10.93
C PHE A 34 -10.56 5.67 10.85
N VAL A 35 -10.90 6.30 11.97
CA VAL A 35 -10.80 7.75 12.12
C VAL A 35 -9.40 8.07 12.59
N MET A 36 -8.80 9.12 12.02
CA MET A 36 -7.50 9.61 12.44
C MET A 36 -7.48 11.13 12.64
N THR A 37 -6.56 11.58 13.48
CA THR A 37 -6.19 12.99 13.66
C THR A 37 -4.67 13.08 13.75
N ALA A 38 -4.07 14.12 13.16
CA ALA A 38 -2.64 14.36 13.34
C ALA A 38 -2.31 14.52 14.84
N ALA A 39 -1.27 13.84 15.31
CA ALA A 39 -1.01 13.74 16.74
C ALA A 39 -0.66 15.09 17.38
N GLU A 40 -0.01 16.00 16.65
CA GLU A 40 0.27 17.36 17.10
C GLU A 40 -0.98 18.23 17.29
N HIS A 41 -2.09 17.85 16.65
CA HIS A 41 -3.40 18.50 16.82
C HIS A 41 -4.30 17.75 17.80
N CYS A 42 -3.83 16.65 18.41
CA CYS A 42 -4.63 15.86 19.32
C CYS A 42 -5.02 16.65 20.58
N GLN A 43 -6.32 16.63 20.89
CA GLN A 43 -6.95 17.30 22.03
C GLN A 43 -7.95 16.34 22.68
N ALA A 44 -8.43 16.69 23.88
CA ALA A 44 -9.37 15.86 24.62
C ALA A 44 -10.63 15.52 23.80
N ASP A 45 -11.16 16.48 23.03
CA ASP A 45 -12.36 16.27 22.21
C ASP A 45 -12.14 15.24 21.10
N HIS A 46 -10.93 15.15 20.52
CA HIS A 46 -10.58 14.12 19.54
C HIS A 46 -10.62 12.73 20.17
N ILE A 47 -10.01 12.57 21.35
CA ILE A 47 -10.01 11.29 22.08
C ILE A 47 -11.43 10.92 22.54
N ALA A 48 -12.21 11.89 23.00
CA ALA A 48 -13.60 11.67 23.41
C ALA A 48 -14.47 11.26 22.22
N PHE A 49 -14.28 11.89 21.06
CA PHE A 49 -14.95 11.52 19.81
C PHE A 49 -14.60 10.09 19.40
N MET A 50 -13.31 9.75 19.36
CA MET A 50 -12.83 8.40 19.04
C MET A 50 -13.43 7.36 19.99
N ALA A 51 -13.36 7.59 21.30
CA ALA A 51 -13.86 6.63 22.29
C ALA A 51 -15.39 6.49 22.29
N ARG A 52 -16.14 7.54 21.99
CA ARG A 52 -17.62 7.54 22.07
C ARG A 52 -18.30 7.17 20.75
N GLN A 53 -17.78 7.69 19.64
CA GLN A 53 -18.42 7.56 18.32
C GLN A 53 -17.81 6.42 17.53
N ALA A 54 -16.47 6.34 17.45
CA ALA A 54 -15.79 5.27 16.72
C ALA A 54 -15.62 3.99 17.56
N ARG A 55 -15.51 4.11 18.89
CA ARG A 55 -15.60 3.01 19.89
C ARG A 55 -14.49 1.97 19.84
N GLY A 56 -13.56 2.05 18.89
CA GLY A 56 -12.40 1.18 18.83
C GLY A 56 -11.34 1.50 19.89
N LEU A 57 -10.25 0.74 19.85
CA LEU A 57 -9.05 1.02 20.63
C LEU A 57 -8.38 2.29 20.08
N VAL A 58 -8.05 3.24 20.96
CA VAL A 58 -7.33 4.46 20.58
C VAL A 58 -5.83 4.16 20.56
N CYS A 59 -5.26 4.23 19.38
CA CYS A 59 -3.85 3.94 19.13
C CYS A 59 -3.10 5.19 18.70
N LEU A 60 -1.78 5.17 18.88
CA LEU A 60 -0.87 6.23 18.43
C LEU A 60 0.12 5.66 17.40
N ALA A 61 -0.02 6.04 16.14
CA ALA A 61 0.95 5.69 15.11
C ALA A 61 2.20 6.55 15.27
N LEU A 62 3.37 5.91 15.36
CA LEU A 62 4.68 6.57 15.44
C LEU A 62 5.62 6.01 14.38
N THR A 63 6.64 6.79 14.01
CA THR A 63 7.75 6.27 13.21
C THR A 63 8.62 5.31 14.03
N PRO A 64 9.34 4.36 13.40
CA PRO A 64 10.30 3.51 14.09
C PRO A 64 11.35 4.31 14.86
N GLN A 65 11.83 5.39 14.23
CA GLN A 65 12.81 6.30 14.84
C GLN A 65 12.25 6.92 16.13
N ARG A 66 11.00 7.36 16.14
CA ARG A 66 10.39 7.95 17.33
C ARG A 66 10.18 6.93 18.44
N CYS A 67 9.81 5.69 18.10
CA CYS A 67 9.76 4.60 19.06
C CYS A 67 11.14 4.31 19.67
N GLU A 68 12.21 4.35 18.87
CA GLU A 68 13.60 4.17 19.34
C GLU A 68 14.04 5.32 20.28
N GLU A 69 13.78 6.58 19.89
CA GLU A 69 14.09 7.78 20.69
C GLU A 69 13.42 7.76 22.07
N LEU A 70 12.21 7.20 22.17
CA LEU A 70 11.42 7.11 23.39
C LEU A 70 11.58 5.78 24.13
N GLU A 71 12.49 4.90 23.68
CA GLU A 71 12.70 3.55 24.24
C GLU A 71 11.39 2.76 24.40
N LEU A 72 10.60 2.70 23.32
CA LEU A 72 9.32 1.98 23.26
C LEU A 72 9.51 0.62 22.56
N PRO A 73 9.89 -0.45 23.30
CA PRO A 73 10.03 -1.77 22.70
C PRO A 73 8.66 -2.33 22.28
N LEU A 74 8.70 -3.30 21.36
CA LEU A 74 7.52 -4.09 21.00
C LEU A 74 6.98 -4.82 22.24
N MET A 75 5.66 -4.91 22.35
CA MET A 75 5.00 -5.60 23.46
C MET A 75 5.25 -7.12 23.41
N VAL A 76 5.39 -7.68 22.20
CA VAL A 76 5.69 -9.09 21.96
C VAL A 76 6.93 -9.18 21.09
N GLU A 77 7.98 -9.87 21.58
CA GLU A 77 9.19 -10.11 20.81
C GLU A 77 8.94 -11.12 19.67
N GLY A 78 9.47 -10.85 18.48
CA GLY A 78 9.38 -11.76 17.34
C GLY A 78 7.97 -11.88 16.74
N ASP A 79 7.08 -10.94 17.04
CA ASP A 79 5.75 -10.92 16.45
C ASP A 79 5.81 -10.39 15.01
N ASP A 80 5.69 -11.30 14.05
CA ASP A 80 5.47 -10.97 12.63
C ASP A 80 4.00 -10.56 12.35
N SER A 81 3.21 -10.25 13.39
CA SER A 81 1.82 -9.83 13.20
C SER A 81 1.68 -8.55 12.38
N LEU A 82 0.48 -8.37 11.86
CA LEU A 82 0.08 -7.20 11.09
C LEU A 82 0.10 -5.89 11.91
N SER A 83 0.21 -5.94 13.24
CA SER A 83 0.08 -4.77 14.13
C SER A 83 1.14 -4.79 15.26
N PRO A 84 2.33 -4.20 15.05
CA PRO A 84 3.45 -4.21 15.98
C PRO A 84 3.22 -3.19 17.09
N PHE A 85 2.35 -3.54 18.02
CA PHE A 85 2.10 -2.78 19.23
C PHE A 85 3.38 -2.68 20.05
N THR A 86 3.72 -1.47 20.49
CA THR A 86 4.70 -1.27 21.56
C THR A 86 4.02 -1.45 22.91
N LEU A 87 4.81 -1.44 23.99
CA LEU A 87 4.25 -1.27 25.33
C LEU A 87 3.35 -0.03 25.39
N SER A 88 2.22 -0.13 26.10
CA SER A 88 1.31 0.99 26.28
C SER A 88 1.95 2.05 27.17
N ILE A 89 1.61 3.32 26.91
CA ILE A 89 2.27 4.48 27.51
C ILE A 89 1.27 5.42 28.18
N GLU A 90 1.80 6.23 29.09
CA GLU A 90 1.11 7.29 29.80
C GLU A 90 2.08 8.43 30.11
N ALA A 91 1.62 9.68 30.11
CA ALA A 91 2.49 10.80 30.49
C ALA A 91 2.92 10.69 31.96
N ALA A 92 4.20 10.91 32.25
CA ALA A 92 4.70 10.87 33.63
C ALA A 92 4.14 11.99 34.52
N THR A 93 3.73 13.11 33.93
CA THR A 93 3.20 14.28 34.64
C THR A 93 2.08 14.98 33.86
N GLY A 94 1.28 15.77 34.57
CA GLY A 94 0.20 16.57 33.97
C GLY A 94 -1.07 15.77 33.67
N ILE A 95 -1.24 14.63 34.34
CA ILE A 95 -2.40 13.74 34.25
C ILE A 95 -2.83 13.28 35.65
N ASP A 96 -4.02 12.70 35.76
CA ASP A 96 -4.51 12.06 36.99
C ASP A 96 -4.38 10.53 36.93
N THR A 97 -5.35 9.86 36.29
CA THR A 97 -5.40 8.38 36.21
C THR A 97 -4.99 7.81 34.86
N GLY A 98 -4.80 8.68 33.86
CA GLY A 98 -4.40 8.28 32.51
C GLY A 98 -5.54 8.00 31.54
N ILE A 99 -6.70 7.55 32.04
CA ILE A 99 -7.77 7.04 31.17
C ILE A 99 -8.67 8.14 30.60
N SER A 100 -8.73 9.30 31.26
CA SER A 100 -9.60 10.40 30.82
C SER A 100 -9.21 10.88 29.43
N ALA A 101 -10.15 11.48 28.70
CA ALA A 101 -9.86 12.00 27.36
C ALA A 101 -8.75 13.07 27.38
N ALA A 102 -8.70 13.88 28.43
CA ALA A 102 -7.66 14.87 28.65
C ALA A 102 -6.30 14.22 28.96
N ASP A 103 -6.25 13.21 29.83
CA ASP A 103 -5.01 12.51 30.18
C ASP A 103 -4.41 11.77 28.98
N ARG A 104 -5.26 11.09 28.21
CA ARG A 104 -4.87 10.40 26.97
C ARG A 104 -4.36 11.38 25.91
N ALA A 105 -5.04 12.53 25.74
CA ALA A 105 -4.56 13.58 24.84
C ALA A 105 -3.21 14.16 25.30
N ARG A 106 -3.03 14.37 26.62
CA ARG A 106 -1.76 14.81 27.19
C ARG A 106 -0.64 13.80 26.94
N THR A 107 -0.92 12.51 27.09
CA THR A 107 0.03 11.42 26.78
C THR A 107 0.47 11.45 25.32
N VAL A 108 -0.47 11.63 24.39
CA VAL A 108 -0.15 11.78 22.96
C VAL A 108 0.77 12.98 22.73
N GLN A 109 0.44 14.14 23.32
CA GLN A 109 1.23 15.36 23.17
C GLN A 109 2.67 15.18 23.66
N VAL A 110 2.87 14.51 24.81
CA VAL A 110 4.22 14.17 25.32
C VAL A 110 4.93 13.21 24.36
N ALA A 111 4.25 12.19 23.85
CA ALA A 111 4.86 11.23 22.94
C ALA A 111 5.32 11.86 21.60
N VAL A 112 4.71 12.95 21.15
CA VAL A 112 5.07 13.62 19.89
C VAL A 112 5.85 14.92 20.04
N ASP A 113 6.09 15.39 21.27
CA ASP A 113 6.93 16.56 21.53
C ASP A 113 8.40 16.24 21.20
N ALA A 114 9.00 17.01 20.28
CA ALA A 114 10.38 16.83 19.84
C ALA A 114 11.41 16.93 20.98
N LEU A 115 11.05 17.55 22.12
CA LEU A 115 11.92 17.67 23.30
C LEU A 115 11.72 16.56 24.32
N SER A 116 10.69 15.72 24.17
CA SER A 116 10.41 14.66 25.13
C SER A 116 11.47 13.57 25.12
N GLN A 117 11.74 13.07 26.33
CA GLN A 117 12.68 12.01 26.63
C GLN A 117 11.93 10.76 27.08
N PRO A 118 12.55 9.57 27.07
CA PRO A 118 11.92 8.33 27.53
C PRO A 118 11.28 8.45 28.92
N SER A 119 11.91 9.18 29.85
CA SER A 119 11.42 9.39 31.22
C SER A 119 10.15 10.24 31.34
N ASP A 120 9.76 10.94 30.28
CA ASP A 120 8.51 11.71 30.26
C ASP A 120 7.28 10.81 30.04
N LEU A 121 7.51 9.53 29.68
CA LEU A 121 6.50 8.51 29.52
C LEU A 121 6.73 7.37 30.52
N VAL A 122 5.63 6.84 31.07
CA VAL A 122 5.63 5.65 31.92
C VAL A 122 4.92 4.50 31.22
N GLN A 123 5.31 3.28 31.57
CA GLN A 123 4.81 2.03 30.98
C GLN A 123 4.46 1.05 32.11
N PRO A 124 3.32 0.33 32.07
CA PRO A 124 2.25 0.41 31.07
C PRO A 124 1.39 1.67 31.22
N GLY A 125 0.49 1.90 30.26
CA GLY A 125 -0.46 3.01 30.27
C GLY A 125 -1.70 2.80 29.40
N HIS A 126 -2.38 3.89 29.04
CA HIS A 126 -3.70 3.90 28.39
C HIS A 126 -3.71 4.40 26.93
N ILE A 127 -2.55 4.78 26.39
CA ILE A 127 -2.34 4.98 24.95
C ILE A 127 -1.51 3.80 24.43
N PHE A 128 -1.87 3.30 23.24
CA PHE A 128 -1.25 2.11 22.64
C PHE A 128 -0.47 2.53 21.38
N PRO A 129 0.84 2.75 21.46
CA PRO A 129 1.61 3.10 20.30
C PRO A 129 1.80 1.90 19.36
N ILE A 130 1.80 2.18 18.07
CA ILE A 130 2.11 1.21 17.01
C ILE A 130 3.24 1.81 16.17
N ALA A 131 4.31 1.04 16.03
CA ALA A 131 5.42 1.40 15.15
C ALA A 131 5.01 1.17 13.69
N ALA A 132 4.88 2.26 12.92
CA ALA A 132 4.65 2.16 11.49
C ALA A 132 5.89 1.61 10.79
N ALA A 133 5.72 0.84 9.72
CA ALA A 133 6.82 0.39 8.88
C ALA A 133 7.52 1.60 8.22
N ALA A 134 8.84 1.56 8.09
CA ALA A 134 9.61 2.67 7.51
C ALA A 134 9.21 3.01 6.06
N GLY A 135 8.69 2.05 5.29
CA GLY A 135 8.16 2.30 3.95
C GLY A 135 6.70 2.74 3.91
N GLY A 136 6.02 2.87 5.06
CA GLY A 136 4.62 3.24 5.16
C GLY A 136 3.69 2.26 4.44
N VAL A 137 2.64 2.78 3.81
CA VAL A 137 1.60 1.95 3.16
C VAL A 137 2.13 1.12 2.00
N LEU A 138 3.32 1.45 1.50
CA LEU A 138 4.02 0.72 0.44
C LEU A 138 4.76 -0.52 0.96
N THR A 139 4.98 -0.62 2.28
CA THR A 139 5.46 -1.85 2.95
C THR A 139 4.29 -2.64 3.52
N ARG A 140 3.42 -1.97 4.28
CA ARG A 140 2.27 -2.58 4.94
C ARG A 140 1.06 -1.67 4.82
N THR A 141 0.00 -2.16 4.21
CA THR A 141 -1.24 -1.38 4.04
C THR A 141 -2.13 -1.54 5.27
N ALA A 142 -1.78 -0.84 6.34
CA ALA A 142 -2.51 -0.84 7.61
C ALA A 142 -2.71 0.59 8.15
N PRO A 143 -3.61 0.78 9.13
CA PRO A 143 -3.98 2.11 9.62
C PRO A 143 -2.81 2.94 10.14
N ALA A 144 -1.86 2.33 10.86
CA ALA A 144 -0.71 3.05 11.42
C ALA A 144 0.17 3.65 10.31
N GLU A 145 0.47 2.88 9.28
CA GLU A 145 1.22 3.35 8.11
C GLU A 145 0.49 4.46 7.37
N ALA A 146 -0.81 4.28 7.12
CA ALA A 146 -1.61 5.28 6.43
C ALA A 146 -1.64 6.61 7.18
N ALA A 147 -1.77 6.56 8.51
CA ALA A 147 -1.83 7.76 9.34
C ALA A 147 -0.48 8.50 9.42
N VAL A 148 0.63 7.76 9.54
CA VAL A 148 1.99 8.35 9.48
C VAL A 148 2.31 8.92 8.09
N ASP A 149 1.92 8.23 7.02
CA ASP A 149 2.14 8.70 5.66
C ASP A 149 1.35 9.97 5.35
N LEU A 150 0.07 10.02 5.72
CA LEU A 150 -0.77 11.20 5.50
C LEU A 150 -0.25 12.41 6.27
N THR A 151 0.14 12.25 7.53
CA THR A 151 0.72 13.36 8.32
C THR A 151 2.06 13.82 7.77
N THR A 152 2.91 12.88 7.33
CA THR A 152 4.18 13.20 6.65
C THR A 152 3.95 13.98 5.37
N LEU A 153 3.02 13.54 4.50
CA LEU A 153 2.67 14.23 3.25
C LEU A 153 2.00 15.59 3.50
N ALA A 154 1.28 15.74 4.61
CA ALA A 154 0.71 16.99 5.05
C ALA A 154 1.77 17.99 5.55
N GLY A 155 3.02 17.57 5.75
CA GLY A 155 4.07 18.41 6.33
C GLY A 155 3.93 18.61 7.84
N LEU A 156 3.23 17.68 8.49
CA LEU A 156 3.05 17.62 9.93
C LEU A 156 4.05 16.64 10.55
N THR A 157 4.10 16.62 11.87
CA THR A 157 4.79 15.61 12.67
C THR A 157 4.33 14.23 12.21
N PRO A 158 5.25 13.29 11.89
CA PRO A 158 4.92 11.98 11.31
C PRO A 158 4.35 11.02 12.36
N ALA A 159 3.23 11.40 12.95
CA ALA A 159 2.54 10.71 14.02
C ALA A 159 1.06 11.09 14.01
N ALA A 160 0.21 10.12 14.36
CA ALA A 160 -1.23 10.31 14.33
C ALA A 160 -1.93 9.44 15.37
N VAL A 161 -2.99 9.97 15.97
CA VAL A 161 -3.91 9.19 16.78
C VAL A 161 -4.99 8.64 15.87
N PHE A 162 -5.33 7.37 16.03
CA PHE A 162 -6.37 6.75 15.23
C PHE A 162 -7.13 5.68 16.02
N THR A 163 -8.32 5.34 15.52
CA THR A 163 -9.11 4.24 16.05
C THR A 163 -9.96 3.61 14.97
N GLU A 164 -10.12 2.29 15.01
CA GLU A 164 -11.06 1.59 14.14
C GLU A 164 -12.50 1.95 14.52
N VAL A 165 -13.38 2.04 13.52
CA VAL A 165 -14.80 2.33 13.74
C VAL A 165 -15.55 1.02 13.95
N LEU A 166 -16.23 0.93 15.08
CA LEU A 166 -17.17 -0.14 15.39
C LEU A 166 -18.61 0.36 15.20
N ASP A 167 -19.51 -0.56 14.86
CA ASP A 167 -20.92 -0.28 14.65
C ASP A 167 -21.70 -0.11 15.96
N GLY A 168 -23.03 -0.02 15.83
CA GLY A 168 -23.98 0.11 16.94
C GLY A 168 -23.86 -1.00 17.99
N GLU A 169 -23.56 -2.22 17.54
CA GLU A 169 -23.49 -3.46 18.34
C GLU A 169 -22.06 -3.79 18.78
N GLY A 170 -21.07 -3.03 18.31
CA GLY A 170 -19.66 -3.21 18.64
C GLY A 170 -18.90 -4.14 17.69
N ALA A 171 -19.48 -4.52 16.55
CA ALA A 171 -18.77 -5.22 15.49
C ALA A 171 -17.97 -4.22 14.64
N VAL A 172 -16.96 -4.69 13.89
CA VAL A 172 -16.21 -3.82 12.96
C VAL A 172 -17.18 -3.27 11.91
N ALA A 173 -17.16 -1.94 11.72
CA ALA A 173 -18.13 -1.26 10.87
C ALA A 173 -17.99 -1.67 9.39
N SER A 174 -19.13 -1.89 8.72
CA SER A 174 -19.20 -2.13 7.29
C SER A 174 -19.04 -0.84 6.48
N GLY A 175 -18.77 -0.97 5.17
CA GLY A 175 -18.69 0.18 4.27
C GLY A 175 -19.94 1.07 4.27
N ASP A 176 -21.14 0.49 4.36
CA ASP A 176 -22.40 1.24 4.44
C ASP A 176 -22.51 2.01 5.75
N TYR A 177 -22.16 1.38 6.88
CA TYR A 177 -22.12 2.06 8.18
C TYR A 177 -21.12 3.21 8.18
N LEU A 178 -19.95 3.02 7.57
CA LEU A 178 -18.89 4.03 7.48
C LEU A 178 -19.34 5.25 6.65
N ALA A 179 -20.11 5.04 5.58
CA ALA A 179 -20.70 6.11 4.81
C ALA A 179 -21.70 6.94 5.65
N GLU A 180 -22.58 6.28 6.39
CA GLU A 180 -23.52 6.96 7.31
C GLU A 180 -22.79 7.66 8.46
N PHE A 181 -21.72 7.05 8.99
CA PHE A 181 -20.88 7.61 10.03
C PHE A 181 -20.23 8.92 9.57
N ALA A 182 -19.67 8.93 8.36
CA ALA A 182 -19.04 10.11 7.78
C ALA A 182 -20.04 11.26 7.60
N GLU A 183 -21.23 10.98 7.08
CA GLU A 183 -22.29 11.99 6.91
C GLU A 183 -22.78 12.53 8.26
N ARG A 184 -23.01 11.64 9.24
CA ARG A 184 -23.49 12.03 10.58
C ARG A 184 -22.51 12.94 11.32
N HIS A 185 -21.22 12.72 11.12
CA HIS A 185 -20.17 13.41 11.85
C HIS A 185 -19.41 14.46 11.03
N ASP A 186 -19.82 14.68 9.77
CA ASP A 186 -19.20 15.63 8.83
C ASP A 186 -17.68 15.43 8.69
N VAL A 187 -17.27 14.17 8.53
CA VAL A 187 -15.86 13.78 8.43
C VAL A 187 -15.51 13.47 6.98
N VAL A 188 -14.42 14.06 6.48
CA VAL A 188 -13.94 13.78 5.11
C VAL A 188 -13.45 12.34 5.00
N VAL A 189 -13.88 11.66 3.94
CA VAL A 189 -13.59 10.23 3.69
C VAL A 189 -12.57 10.05 2.59
N GLY A 190 -11.55 9.23 2.86
CA GLY A 190 -10.56 8.79 1.87
C GLY A 190 -10.40 7.28 1.83
N ARG A 191 -9.54 6.78 0.93
CA ARG A 191 -9.19 5.37 0.83
C ARG A 191 -7.68 5.16 0.93
N VAL A 192 -7.28 4.11 1.64
CA VAL A 192 -5.85 3.76 1.75
C VAL A 192 -5.27 3.35 0.38
N SER A 193 -6.06 2.72 -0.49
CA SER A 193 -5.65 2.38 -1.87
C SER A 193 -5.35 3.61 -2.73
N ASP A 194 -6.10 4.71 -2.55
CA ASP A 194 -5.82 5.99 -3.20
C ASP A 194 -4.53 6.62 -2.66
N LEU A 195 -4.23 6.46 -1.37
CA LEU A 195 -2.97 6.92 -0.76
C LEU A 195 -1.76 6.16 -1.32
N VAL A 196 -1.85 4.83 -1.46
CA VAL A 196 -0.81 4.00 -2.11
C VAL A 196 -0.53 4.54 -3.52
N THR A 197 -1.59 4.75 -4.30
CA THR A 197 -1.48 5.27 -5.67
C THR A 197 -0.85 6.67 -5.69
N TYR A 198 -1.31 7.57 -4.81
CA TYR A 198 -0.78 8.93 -4.69
C TYR A 198 0.71 8.93 -4.35
N ARG A 199 1.15 8.10 -3.40
CA ARG A 199 2.58 7.98 -3.06
C ARG A 199 3.40 7.47 -4.23
N LEU A 200 2.97 6.41 -4.91
CA LEU A 200 3.71 5.85 -6.04
C LEU A 200 3.78 6.83 -7.24
N ALA A 201 2.75 7.65 -7.45
CA ALA A 201 2.75 8.65 -8.51
C ALA A 201 3.72 9.83 -8.22
N ASN A 202 3.77 10.28 -6.96
CA ASN A 202 4.48 11.48 -6.53
C ASN A 202 5.88 11.25 -5.94
N GLN A 203 6.24 10.01 -5.58
CA GLN A 203 7.54 9.67 -5.02
C GLN A 203 8.28 8.72 -5.96
N LYS A 204 9.60 8.92 -6.12
CA LYS A 204 10.45 7.98 -6.85
C LYS A 204 10.85 6.84 -5.91
N THR A 205 10.25 5.67 -6.11
CA THR A 205 10.52 4.48 -5.26
C THR A 205 11.38 3.43 -5.94
N VAL A 206 11.82 3.68 -7.17
CA VAL A 206 12.74 2.81 -7.92
C VAL A 206 13.93 3.60 -8.47
N SER A 207 15.09 2.95 -8.51
CA SER A 207 16.32 3.54 -9.04
C SER A 207 17.05 2.55 -9.96
N THR A 208 17.56 3.05 -11.08
CA THR A 208 18.35 2.23 -12.00
C THR A 208 19.71 1.92 -11.38
N VAL A 209 20.03 0.63 -11.21
CA VAL A 209 21.31 0.18 -10.62
C VAL A 209 22.29 -0.36 -11.66
N ARG A 210 21.78 -0.95 -12.74
CA ARG A 210 22.57 -1.50 -13.85
C ARG A 210 21.80 -1.44 -15.16
N SER A 211 22.51 -1.30 -16.26
CA SER A 211 21.95 -1.43 -17.61
C SER A 211 22.94 -2.10 -18.54
N GLY A 212 22.46 -2.87 -19.50
CA GLY A 212 23.30 -3.53 -20.49
C GLY A 212 22.49 -4.11 -21.64
N VAL A 213 23.15 -4.92 -22.46
CA VAL A 213 22.53 -5.66 -23.56
C VAL A 213 22.67 -7.15 -23.28
N LEU A 214 21.58 -7.89 -23.43
CA LEU A 214 21.52 -9.33 -23.22
C LEU A 214 21.09 -10.02 -24.51
N GLN A 215 21.76 -11.13 -24.83
CA GLN A 215 21.36 -12.05 -25.90
C GLN A 215 20.52 -13.17 -25.29
N SER A 216 19.35 -13.42 -25.87
CA SER A 216 18.47 -14.51 -25.47
C SER A 216 18.09 -15.35 -26.69
N ARG A 217 17.41 -16.49 -26.46
CA ARG A 217 16.83 -17.30 -27.55
C ARG A 217 15.77 -16.57 -28.37
N TYR A 218 15.26 -15.45 -27.86
CA TYR A 218 14.25 -14.62 -28.52
C TYR A 218 14.85 -13.45 -29.29
N GLY A 219 16.16 -13.22 -29.15
CA GLY A 219 16.84 -12.06 -29.70
C GLY A 219 17.51 -11.20 -28.64
N GLN A 220 17.91 -10.02 -29.08
CA GLN A 220 18.67 -9.06 -28.28
C GLN A 220 17.72 -8.12 -27.51
N PHE A 221 17.97 -7.96 -26.22
CA PHE A 221 17.25 -7.01 -25.37
C PHE A 221 18.23 -6.02 -24.73
N LYS A 222 17.82 -4.77 -24.60
CA LYS A 222 18.42 -3.89 -23.59
C LYS A 222 17.78 -4.24 -22.25
N VAL A 223 18.61 -4.63 -21.28
CA VAL A 223 18.20 -4.93 -19.91
C VAL A 223 18.53 -3.77 -18.99
N THR A 224 17.57 -3.37 -18.16
CA THR A 224 17.75 -2.38 -17.10
C THR A 224 17.30 -2.99 -15.78
N ALA A 225 18.18 -2.99 -14.78
CA ALA A 225 17.89 -3.45 -13.44
C ALA A 225 17.52 -2.26 -12.57
N TYR A 226 16.36 -2.35 -11.91
CA TYR A 226 15.81 -1.35 -11.01
C TYR A 226 15.84 -1.89 -9.59
N GLN A 227 16.41 -1.15 -8.64
CA GLN A 227 16.30 -1.46 -7.22
C GLN A 227 15.22 -0.58 -6.59
N ASP A 228 14.26 -1.22 -5.91
CA ASP A 228 13.24 -0.50 -5.16
C ASP A 228 13.80 0.03 -3.83
N THR A 229 13.31 1.18 -3.37
CA THR A 229 13.85 1.84 -2.18
C THR A 229 13.37 1.21 -0.87
N ILE A 230 12.30 0.43 -0.90
CA ILE A 230 11.53 -0.04 0.26
C ILE A 230 12.04 -1.41 0.71
N HIS A 231 11.95 -2.40 -0.16
CA HIS A 231 12.35 -3.79 0.06
C HIS A 231 13.73 -4.11 -0.51
N LYS A 232 14.37 -3.16 -1.21
CA LYS A 232 15.68 -3.32 -1.86
C LYS A 232 15.74 -4.46 -2.89
N ARG A 233 14.58 -4.90 -3.39
CA ARG A 233 14.45 -5.93 -4.43
C ARG A 233 14.89 -5.37 -5.76
N VAL A 234 15.34 -6.27 -6.62
CA VAL A 234 15.79 -5.94 -7.98
C VAL A 234 14.73 -6.42 -8.98
N HIS A 235 14.16 -5.47 -9.70
CA HIS A 235 13.24 -5.67 -10.82
C HIS A 235 14.01 -5.53 -12.13
N LEU A 236 13.55 -6.19 -13.19
CA LEU A 236 14.17 -6.11 -14.50
C LEU A 236 13.21 -5.52 -15.50
N ALA A 237 13.73 -4.70 -16.41
CA ALA A 237 13.04 -4.31 -17.63
C ALA A 237 13.84 -4.78 -18.84
N LEU A 238 13.20 -5.55 -19.70
CA LEU A 238 13.72 -5.99 -20.99
C LEU A 238 13.06 -5.16 -22.06
N THR A 239 13.86 -4.46 -22.86
CA THR A 239 13.38 -3.47 -23.83
C THR A 239 13.94 -3.73 -25.22
N VAL A 240 13.09 -3.48 -26.22
CA VAL A 240 13.42 -3.54 -27.66
C VAL A 240 12.91 -2.25 -28.30
N GLY A 241 13.63 -1.77 -29.31
CA GLY A 241 13.24 -0.59 -30.07
C GLY A 241 13.52 0.74 -29.38
N ASP A 242 12.93 1.80 -29.94
CA ASP A 242 13.03 3.18 -29.43
C ASP A 242 11.72 3.58 -28.73
N ILE A 243 11.78 3.72 -27.40
CA ILE A 243 10.62 3.98 -26.56
C ILE A 243 10.41 5.48 -26.42
N ARG A 244 9.23 5.95 -26.81
CA ARG A 244 8.85 7.36 -26.75
C ARG A 244 7.41 7.51 -26.30
N ALA A 245 7.15 8.44 -25.39
CA ALA A 245 5.83 8.62 -24.77
C ALA A 245 4.68 8.76 -25.79
N GLY A 246 4.92 9.43 -26.91
CA GLY A 246 3.91 9.64 -27.96
C GLY A 246 3.62 8.43 -28.86
N HIS A 247 4.44 7.37 -28.81
CA HIS A 247 4.32 6.20 -29.66
C HIS A 247 3.81 4.98 -28.85
N PRO A 248 2.84 4.21 -29.38
CA PRO A 248 2.40 2.98 -28.76
C PRO A 248 3.56 2.01 -28.50
N THR A 249 3.69 1.54 -27.26
CA THR A 249 4.68 0.53 -26.85
C THR A 249 3.95 -0.74 -26.43
N LEU A 250 4.41 -1.90 -26.92
CA LEU A 250 3.90 -3.19 -26.46
C LEU A 250 4.46 -3.48 -25.06
N VAL A 251 3.59 -3.73 -24.08
CA VAL A 251 4.00 -3.85 -22.68
C VAL A 251 3.47 -5.12 -22.05
N ARG A 252 4.34 -5.79 -21.30
CA ARG A 252 3.98 -6.84 -20.35
C ARG A 252 4.58 -6.49 -18.99
N VAL A 253 3.74 -6.38 -17.96
CA VAL A 253 4.20 -6.41 -16.56
C VAL A 253 3.96 -7.82 -16.05
N HIS A 254 5.03 -8.48 -15.61
CA HIS A 254 5.03 -9.90 -15.27
C HIS A 254 5.56 -10.09 -13.85
N VAL A 255 4.85 -10.88 -13.05
CA VAL A 255 5.28 -11.32 -11.71
C VAL A 255 5.62 -12.79 -11.82
N THR A 256 6.81 -13.17 -11.39
CA THR A 256 7.28 -14.57 -11.47
C THR A 256 6.38 -15.51 -10.68
N ALA A 257 6.05 -16.66 -11.26
CA ALA A 257 5.40 -17.78 -10.57
C ALA A 257 6.01 -19.10 -11.05
N VAL A 258 6.43 -19.96 -10.13
CA VAL A 258 7.17 -21.21 -10.45
C VAL A 258 6.38 -22.10 -11.40
N PHE A 259 5.09 -22.35 -11.13
CA PHE A 259 4.28 -23.26 -11.94
C PHE A 259 4.11 -22.78 -13.39
N ARG A 260 3.85 -21.49 -13.58
CA ARG A 260 3.62 -20.94 -14.92
C ARG A 260 4.92 -20.71 -15.69
N ASP A 261 5.96 -20.20 -15.02
CA ASP A 261 7.14 -19.68 -15.71
C ASP A 261 8.32 -20.67 -15.74
N LEU A 262 8.44 -21.57 -14.75
CA LEU A 262 9.48 -22.61 -14.72
C LEU A 262 8.95 -23.98 -15.15
N ILE A 263 7.77 -24.38 -14.66
CA ILE A 263 7.16 -25.67 -15.01
C ILE A 263 6.40 -25.58 -16.34
N GLY A 264 5.84 -24.41 -16.67
CA GLY A 264 5.14 -24.17 -17.95
C GLY A 264 3.70 -24.68 -17.95
N THR A 265 3.00 -24.61 -16.81
CA THR A 265 1.62 -25.10 -16.71
C THR A 265 0.62 -24.19 -17.43
N THR A 266 -0.43 -24.81 -17.96
CA THR A 266 -1.59 -24.14 -18.57
C THR A 266 -2.87 -24.63 -17.93
N ILE A 267 -3.85 -23.74 -17.78
CA ILE A 267 -5.18 -24.09 -17.28
C ILE A 267 -6.13 -24.04 -18.46
N GLU A 268 -6.81 -25.16 -18.75
CA GLU A 268 -7.79 -25.23 -19.82
C GLU A 268 -8.87 -24.16 -19.67
N GLY A 269 -9.24 -23.51 -20.76
CA GLY A 269 -10.24 -22.43 -20.77
C GLY A 269 -9.74 -21.06 -20.30
N HIS A 270 -8.49 -20.95 -19.81
CA HIS A 270 -7.90 -19.67 -19.40
C HIS A 270 -6.79 -19.25 -20.37
N ALA A 271 -7.13 -18.40 -21.33
CA ALA A 271 -6.15 -17.79 -22.23
C ALA A 271 -5.25 -16.82 -21.43
N SER A 272 -3.94 -17.09 -21.39
CA SER A 272 -2.98 -16.24 -20.69
C SER A 272 -1.65 -16.15 -21.45
N TRP A 273 -0.98 -15.01 -21.29
CA TRP A 273 0.38 -14.82 -21.81
C TRP A 273 1.38 -15.58 -20.96
N SER A 274 2.00 -16.63 -21.52
CA SER A 274 3.17 -17.25 -20.92
C SER A 274 4.37 -16.32 -20.97
N PHE A 275 5.36 -16.53 -20.11
CA PHE A 275 6.59 -15.74 -20.12
C PHE A 275 7.31 -15.83 -21.48
N ASP A 276 7.35 -17.02 -22.07
CA ASP A 276 7.98 -17.27 -23.36
C ASP A 276 7.24 -16.61 -24.53
N ALA A 277 5.90 -16.72 -24.58
CA ALA A 277 5.11 -16.02 -25.59
C ALA A 277 5.25 -14.49 -25.45
N SER A 278 5.35 -14.00 -24.21
CA SER A 278 5.56 -12.59 -23.95
C SER A 278 6.88 -12.09 -24.51
N LEU A 279 7.98 -12.80 -24.24
CA LEU A 279 9.31 -12.42 -24.74
C LEU A 279 9.40 -12.48 -26.26
N ARG A 280 8.76 -13.47 -26.91
CA ARG A 280 8.71 -13.53 -28.39
C ARG A 280 8.00 -12.31 -28.98
N ALA A 281 6.79 -12.02 -28.51
CA ALA A 281 6.03 -10.87 -29.01
C ALA A 281 6.75 -9.53 -28.77
N ILE A 282 7.43 -9.37 -27.63
CA ILE A 282 8.23 -8.18 -27.36
C ILE A 282 9.46 -8.09 -28.28
N ALA A 283 10.10 -9.21 -28.59
CA ALA A 283 11.25 -9.25 -29.50
C ALA A 283 10.90 -8.88 -30.95
N GLU A 284 9.68 -9.21 -31.37
CA GLU A 284 9.16 -8.93 -32.72
C GLU A 284 8.53 -7.53 -32.85
N ALA A 285 8.33 -6.82 -31.74
CA ALA A 285 7.72 -5.50 -31.74
C ALA A 285 8.72 -4.39 -32.11
N ASP A 286 8.22 -3.36 -32.81
CA ASP A 286 9.00 -2.15 -33.11
C ASP A 286 9.45 -1.40 -31.84
N ALA A 287 8.61 -1.41 -30.80
CA ALA A 287 8.89 -0.88 -29.47
C ALA A 287 8.19 -1.75 -28.42
N GLY A 288 8.98 -2.35 -27.52
CA GLY A 288 8.48 -3.34 -26.57
C GLY A 288 9.17 -3.27 -25.21
N VAL A 289 8.40 -3.47 -24.15
CA VAL A 289 8.87 -3.56 -22.76
C VAL A 289 8.26 -4.76 -22.05
N LEU A 290 9.10 -5.64 -21.51
CA LEU A 290 8.71 -6.58 -20.47
C LEU A 290 9.31 -6.13 -19.14
N VAL A 291 8.45 -5.79 -18.18
CA VAL A 291 8.85 -5.54 -16.79
C VAL A 291 8.65 -6.84 -16.01
N LEU A 292 9.74 -7.36 -15.44
CA LEU A 292 9.73 -8.48 -14.51
C LEU A 292 9.81 -7.94 -13.08
N LEU A 293 8.71 -8.02 -12.35
CA LEU A 293 8.66 -7.65 -10.94
C LEU A 293 9.12 -8.83 -10.10
N SER A 294 10.18 -8.62 -9.32
CA SER A 294 10.62 -9.60 -8.34
C SER A 294 9.67 -9.61 -7.14
N LYS A 295 8.87 -10.67 -7.04
CA LYS A 295 8.11 -11.04 -5.84
C LYS A 295 8.60 -12.43 -5.41
N PRO A 296 9.15 -12.59 -4.19
CA PRO A 296 9.42 -13.90 -3.63
C PRO A 296 8.10 -14.67 -3.52
N GLU A 297 8.06 -15.88 -4.05
CA GLU A 297 6.93 -16.78 -3.92
C GLU A 297 7.03 -17.51 -2.58
N THR A 298 5.99 -17.42 -1.76
CA THR A 298 5.95 -18.06 -0.43
C THR A 298 5.54 -19.52 -0.54
N ALA A 299 5.71 -20.29 0.54
CA ALA A 299 5.23 -21.68 0.58
C ALA A 299 3.71 -21.76 0.38
N GLU A 300 2.96 -20.78 0.91
CA GLU A 300 1.50 -20.69 0.74
C GLU A 300 1.12 -20.38 -0.71
N ASP A 301 1.83 -19.46 -1.38
CA ASP A 301 1.62 -19.17 -2.81
C ASP A 301 1.81 -20.43 -3.66
N LEU A 302 2.83 -21.25 -3.36
CA LEU A 302 3.07 -22.50 -4.06
C LEU A 302 1.96 -23.52 -3.83
N ILE A 303 1.49 -23.69 -2.59
CA ILE A 303 0.38 -24.61 -2.26
C ILE A 303 -0.90 -24.16 -2.97
N SER A 304 -1.22 -22.86 -2.90
CA SER A 304 -2.36 -22.28 -3.62
C SER A 304 -2.24 -22.49 -5.13
N GLY A 305 -1.04 -22.37 -5.69
CA GLY A 305 -0.76 -22.69 -7.09
C GLY A 305 -1.05 -24.15 -7.46
N ILE A 306 -0.71 -25.10 -6.58
CA ILE A 306 -1.04 -26.52 -6.75
C ILE A 306 -2.56 -26.72 -6.71
N ASP A 307 -3.22 -26.18 -5.69
CA ASP A 307 -4.67 -26.33 -5.51
C ASP A 307 -5.42 -25.81 -6.73
N ARG A 308 -5.00 -24.66 -7.28
CA ARG A 308 -5.54 -24.08 -8.51
C ARG A 308 -5.36 -25.02 -9.71
N LEU A 309 -4.18 -25.61 -9.88
CA LEU A 309 -3.93 -26.56 -10.97
C LEU A 309 -4.75 -27.85 -10.84
N LEU A 310 -5.10 -28.23 -9.61
CA LEU A 310 -5.96 -29.37 -9.31
C LEU A 310 -7.46 -29.04 -9.35
N GLY A 311 -7.84 -27.80 -9.67
CA GLY A 311 -9.23 -27.38 -9.85
C GLY A 311 -9.95 -26.97 -8.57
N ALA A 312 -9.23 -26.64 -7.49
CA ALA A 312 -9.83 -26.02 -6.31
C ALA A 312 -10.32 -24.60 -6.64
N PRO A 313 -11.44 -24.14 -6.04
CA PRO A 313 -11.97 -22.80 -6.27
C PRO A 313 -10.96 -21.73 -5.82
N GLU A 314 -10.73 -20.73 -6.67
CA GLU A 314 -9.87 -19.58 -6.36
C GLU A 314 -10.47 -18.75 -5.21
N ALA A 315 -9.63 -18.34 -4.26
CA ALA A 315 -9.91 -17.14 -3.48
C ALA A 315 -9.71 -15.92 -4.40
N ASP A 316 -10.69 -15.03 -4.47
CA ASP A 316 -10.58 -13.81 -5.27
C ASP A 316 -9.61 -12.83 -4.58
N LEU A 317 -8.34 -12.86 -5.01
CA LEU A 317 -7.29 -11.96 -4.53
C LEU A 317 -7.26 -10.64 -5.32
N SER A 318 -8.22 -10.41 -6.23
CA SER A 318 -8.30 -9.17 -7.00
C SER A 318 -8.60 -8.00 -6.06
N GLY A 319 -7.68 -7.02 -6.01
CA GLY A 319 -7.77 -5.88 -5.09
C GLY A 319 -6.94 -6.00 -3.82
N SER A 320 -6.08 -7.01 -3.66
CA SER A 320 -5.10 -7.04 -2.57
C SER A 320 -4.14 -5.82 -2.63
N PRO A 321 -3.65 -5.33 -1.47
CA PRO A 321 -2.68 -4.23 -1.43
C PRO A 321 -1.39 -4.51 -2.24
N ASP A 322 -0.99 -5.77 -2.28
CA ASP A 322 0.09 -6.29 -3.11
C ASP A 322 -0.12 -6.00 -4.60
N ALA A 323 -1.35 -6.12 -5.10
CA ALA A 323 -1.66 -5.85 -6.50
C ALA A 323 -1.50 -4.37 -6.83
N TYR A 324 -1.93 -3.46 -5.95
CA TYR A 324 -1.75 -2.02 -6.13
C TYR A 324 -0.26 -1.63 -6.13
N ASN A 325 0.51 -2.19 -5.21
CA ASN A 325 1.96 -1.99 -5.16
C ASN A 325 2.66 -2.49 -6.44
N GLN A 326 2.28 -3.67 -6.94
CA GLN A 326 2.80 -4.20 -8.21
C GLN A 326 2.48 -3.28 -9.40
N ILE A 327 1.23 -2.80 -9.49
CA ILE A 327 0.80 -1.90 -10.55
C ILE A 327 1.62 -0.60 -10.51
N GLY A 328 1.73 0.04 -9.34
CA GLY A 328 2.46 1.31 -9.24
C GLY A 328 3.98 1.16 -9.42
N MET A 329 4.58 0.03 -9.00
CA MET A 329 5.99 -0.28 -9.29
C MET A 329 6.23 -0.48 -10.78
N GLY A 330 5.39 -1.27 -11.45
CA GLY A 330 5.44 -1.44 -12.90
C GLY A 330 5.27 -0.11 -13.64
N ALA A 331 4.32 0.72 -13.20
CA ALA A 331 4.07 2.04 -13.76
C ALA A 331 5.27 2.99 -13.63
N GLN A 332 5.95 3.03 -12.48
CA GLN A 332 7.15 3.85 -12.33
C GLN A 332 8.29 3.39 -13.23
N ILE A 333 8.51 2.08 -13.37
CA ILE A 333 9.53 1.54 -14.28
C ILE A 333 9.20 1.93 -15.73
N LEU A 334 7.95 1.76 -16.17
CA LEU A 334 7.51 2.15 -17.51
C LEU A 334 7.70 3.65 -17.77
N ARG A 335 7.36 4.50 -16.79
CA ARG A 335 7.56 5.95 -16.85
C ARG A 335 9.04 6.31 -16.96
N ASP A 336 9.92 5.67 -16.18
CA ASP A 336 11.38 5.91 -16.23
C ASP A 336 11.97 5.50 -17.60
N LEU A 337 11.41 4.44 -18.22
CA LEU A 337 11.78 4.01 -19.58
C LEU A 337 11.22 4.92 -20.69
N GLY A 338 10.39 5.91 -20.36
CA GLY A 338 9.81 6.86 -21.31
C GLY A 338 8.53 6.38 -22.02
N VAL A 339 7.89 5.32 -21.50
CA VAL A 339 6.60 4.83 -22.00
C VAL A 339 5.50 5.86 -21.67
N GLY A 340 4.56 6.05 -22.61
CA GLY A 340 3.36 6.87 -22.41
C GLY A 340 2.11 6.11 -22.84
N LYS A 341 2.05 5.73 -24.13
CA LYS A 341 0.95 4.92 -24.68
C LYS A 341 1.27 3.43 -24.66
N ILE A 342 0.36 2.64 -24.09
CA ILE A 342 0.54 1.23 -23.77
C ILE A 342 -0.40 0.36 -24.62
N LYS A 343 0.16 -0.62 -25.32
CA LYS A 343 -0.57 -1.82 -25.78
C LYS A 343 -0.30 -2.94 -24.78
N LEU A 344 -1.26 -3.25 -23.92
CA LEU A 344 -1.03 -4.11 -22.76
C LEU A 344 -1.28 -5.59 -23.09
N MET A 345 -0.28 -6.42 -22.85
CA MET A 345 -0.37 -7.88 -22.90
C MET A 345 -0.88 -8.40 -21.54
N GLY A 346 -2.17 -8.24 -21.26
CA GLY A 346 -2.75 -8.54 -19.95
C GLY A 346 -4.27 -8.57 -19.96
N ALA A 347 -4.86 -8.93 -18.83
CA ALA A 347 -6.31 -8.93 -18.68
C ALA A 347 -6.87 -7.50 -18.75
N PRO A 348 -8.07 -7.30 -19.33
CA PRO A 348 -8.74 -6.01 -19.42
C PRO A 348 -9.28 -5.60 -18.04
N LEU A 349 -8.40 -5.08 -17.18
CA LEU A 349 -8.75 -4.52 -15.88
C LEU A 349 -8.88 -2.99 -15.97
N LYS A 350 -9.72 -2.39 -15.11
CA LYS A 350 -9.79 -0.93 -14.97
C LYS A 350 -8.56 -0.42 -14.22
N TYR A 351 -7.59 0.11 -14.95
CA TYR A 351 -6.37 0.68 -14.38
C TYR A 351 -6.53 2.18 -14.10
N ASN A 352 -7.39 2.56 -13.14
CA ASN A 352 -7.58 3.97 -12.78
C ASN A 352 -6.29 4.63 -12.27
N ALA A 353 -5.37 3.85 -11.69
CA ALA A 353 -4.11 4.32 -11.14
C ALA A 353 -3.08 4.78 -12.19
N LEU A 354 -3.15 4.29 -13.45
CA LEU A 354 -2.09 4.53 -14.45
C LEU A 354 -2.04 5.99 -14.94
N ALA A 355 -3.17 6.69 -14.94
CA ALA A 355 -3.23 8.08 -15.36
C ALA A 355 -2.32 9.00 -14.52
N GLY A 356 -2.20 8.72 -13.21
CA GLY A 356 -1.30 9.44 -12.30
C GLY A 356 0.20 9.27 -12.63
N PHE A 357 0.54 8.27 -13.44
CA PHE A 357 1.91 8.04 -13.91
C PHE A 357 2.16 8.60 -15.32
N GLY A 358 1.17 9.25 -15.93
CA GLY A 358 1.25 9.68 -17.33
C GLY A 358 1.22 8.52 -18.33
N LEU A 359 0.62 7.39 -17.92
CA LEU A 359 0.48 6.18 -18.73
C LEU A 359 -0.97 5.99 -19.18
N GLU A 360 -1.15 5.68 -20.46
CA GLU A 360 -2.45 5.48 -21.09
C GLU A 360 -2.50 4.11 -21.77
N VAL A 361 -3.41 3.23 -21.35
CA VAL A 361 -3.67 1.96 -22.03
C VAL A 361 -4.61 2.21 -23.20
N ILE A 362 -4.11 2.07 -24.42
CA ILE A 362 -4.88 2.33 -25.64
C ILE A 362 -5.42 1.04 -26.28
N GLU A 363 -4.86 -0.11 -25.93
CA GLU A 363 -5.21 -1.40 -26.52
C GLU A 363 -4.86 -2.54 -25.55
N PHE A 364 -5.71 -3.57 -25.49
CA PHE A 364 -5.42 -4.84 -24.83
C PHE A 364 -5.13 -5.90 -25.89
N VAL A 365 -3.97 -6.54 -25.80
CA VAL A 365 -3.51 -7.53 -26.78
C VAL A 365 -3.78 -8.94 -26.26
N ALA A 366 -4.59 -9.69 -27.00
CA ALA A 366 -4.92 -11.07 -26.68
C ALA A 366 -3.69 -11.99 -26.82
N PRO A 367 -3.53 -13.01 -25.95
CA PRO A 367 -2.49 -14.02 -26.13
C PRO A 367 -2.69 -14.78 -27.44
N PRO A 368 -1.61 -15.32 -28.03
CA PRO A 368 -1.74 -16.22 -29.18
C PRO A 368 -2.64 -17.41 -28.80
N GLU A 369 -3.49 -17.85 -29.74
CA GLU A 369 -4.26 -19.07 -29.54
C GLU A 369 -3.30 -20.21 -29.19
N SER A 370 -3.62 -20.95 -28.14
CA SER A 370 -2.86 -22.14 -27.78
C SER A 370 -2.95 -23.11 -28.95
N GLU A 371 -1.91 -23.16 -29.79
CA GLU A 371 -1.70 -24.30 -30.68
C GLU A 371 -1.72 -25.53 -29.79
N GLY A 372 -2.78 -26.32 -29.89
CA GLY A 372 -2.95 -27.53 -29.11
C GLY A 372 -1.68 -28.37 -29.24
N LEU A 373 -1.07 -28.70 -28.10
CA LEU A 373 -0.04 -29.72 -28.02
C LEU A 373 -0.59 -31.08 -28.43
#